data_AF-A0A5J4WFR7-F1
#
_entry.id   AF-A0A5J4WFR7-F1
#
_cell.length_a   1.000
_cell.length_b   1.000
_cell.length_c   1.000
_cell.angle_alpha   90.00
_cell.angle_beta   90.00
_cell.angle_gamma   90.00
#
_symmetry.space_group_name_H-M   'P 1'
#
loop_
_entity.id
_entity.type
_entity.pdbx_description
1 polymer ?
#
loop_
_entity_poly.entity_id
_entity_poly.type
_entity_poly.pdbx_seq_one_letter_code
_entity_poly.pdbx_strand_id
1 'polypeptide(L)'
;MNQPERFLLLALPDGVDKISMKTDSRVDNAAIFEFQLEDHTIGNLLRMQLLRYPQVLFAAYQMPHPLENVCVIRIQTDGSYAIEDLKSIADSLETAFNKGFEEHQKRIAKA
;
A
#
# COMPACT_ATOMS: atom_id res chain seq x y z
N MET A 1 -2.09 33.09 -8.55
CA MET A 1 -2.80 32.04 -7.80
C MET A 1 -2.21 30.73 -8.30
N ASN A 2 -1.42 30.03 -7.49
CA ASN A 2 -0.59 28.88 -7.92
C ASN A 2 -1.13 27.55 -7.36
N GLN A 3 -2.45 27.46 -7.18
CA GLN A 3 -3.07 26.24 -6.67
C GLN A 3 -3.13 25.21 -7.80
N PRO A 4 -2.67 23.97 -7.58
CA PRO A 4 -2.80 22.92 -8.58
C PRO A 4 -4.26 22.50 -8.77
N GLU A 5 -4.57 22.00 -9.95
CA GLU A 5 -5.89 21.48 -10.28
C GLU A 5 -6.22 20.24 -9.45
N ARG A 6 -7.45 20.16 -8.91
CA ARG A 6 -7.84 19.10 -7.97
C ARG A 6 -7.83 17.70 -8.57
N PHE A 7 -8.09 17.57 -9.87
CA PHE A 7 -8.14 16.25 -10.53
C PHE A 7 -6.76 15.58 -10.60
N LEU A 8 -5.67 16.35 -10.51
CA LEU A 8 -4.29 15.84 -10.47
C LEU A 8 -4.03 14.99 -9.23
N LEU A 9 -4.90 15.05 -8.22
CA LEU A 9 -4.82 14.19 -7.04
C LEU A 9 -5.15 12.72 -7.37
N LEU A 10 -5.83 12.45 -8.49
CA LEU A 10 -6.33 11.13 -8.88
C LEU A 10 -5.82 10.69 -10.26
N ALA A 11 -5.60 11.64 -11.18
CA ALA A 11 -5.17 11.36 -12.54
C ALA A 11 -3.65 11.26 -12.62
N LEU A 12 -3.15 10.06 -12.89
CA LEU A 12 -1.73 9.81 -13.06
C LEU A 12 -1.23 10.51 -14.33
N PRO A 13 -0.16 11.32 -14.27
CA PRO A 13 0.44 11.93 -15.45
C PRO A 13 1.00 10.88 -16.43
N ASP A 14 1.02 11.22 -17.72
CA ASP A 14 1.59 10.34 -18.74
C ASP A 14 3.08 10.05 -18.47
N GLY A 15 3.44 8.76 -18.49
CA GLY A 15 4.82 8.31 -18.30
C GLY A 15 5.26 8.12 -16.84
N VAL A 16 4.36 8.28 -15.87
CA VAL A 16 4.63 7.96 -14.45
C VAL A 16 4.00 6.62 -14.10
N ASP A 17 4.78 5.71 -13.52
CA ASP A 17 4.26 4.45 -12.99
C ASP A 17 3.53 4.67 -11.66
N LYS A 18 2.43 3.94 -11.45
CA LYS A 18 1.64 4.03 -10.20
C LYS A 18 2.45 3.57 -9.00
N ILE A 19 3.27 2.55 -9.18
CA ILE A 19 4.08 1.93 -8.13
C ILE A 19 5.50 1.79 -8.67
N SER A 20 6.48 2.27 -7.90
CA SER A 20 7.89 1.99 -8.16
C SER A 20 8.51 1.31 -6.94
N MET A 21 9.49 0.42 -7.18
CA MET A 21 10.20 -0.32 -6.14
C MET A 21 11.68 0.02 -6.19
N LYS A 22 12.27 0.29 -5.02
CA LYS A 22 13.70 0.48 -4.83
C LYS A 22 14.19 -0.43 -3.71
N THR A 23 15.26 -1.18 -3.93
CA THR A 23 15.90 -1.96 -2.88
C THR A 23 16.69 -1.02 -1.96
N ASP A 24 16.55 -1.18 -0.64
CA ASP A 24 17.30 -0.36 0.33
C ASP A 24 18.69 -0.98 0.55
N SER A 25 19.74 -0.33 0.04
CA SER A 25 21.11 -0.85 0.15
C SER A 25 21.69 -0.78 1.56
N ARG A 26 21.01 -0.14 2.52
CA ARG A 26 21.50 0.03 3.90
C ARG A 26 21.16 -1.14 4.80
N VAL A 27 20.15 -1.92 4.43
CA VAL A 27 19.60 -3.00 5.26
C VAL A 27 19.29 -4.18 4.35
N ASP A 28 19.78 -5.36 4.72
CA ASP A 28 19.52 -6.58 3.96
C ASP A 28 18.02 -6.92 3.95
N ASN A 29 17.55 -7.46 2.82
CA ASN A 29 16.15 -7.86 2.63
C ASN A 29 15.13 -6.72 2.89
N ALA A 30 15.51 -5.49 2.58
CA ALA A 30 14.65 -4.33 2.68
C ALA A 30 14.35 -3.70 1.31
N ALA A 31 13.11 -3.25 1.14
CA ALA A 31 12.71 -2.49 -0.02
C ALA A 31 11.75 -1.36 0.34
N ILE A 32 11.72 -0.39 -0.57
CA ILE A 32 10.95 0.83 -0.49
C ILE A 32 10.06 0.85 -1.73
N PHE A 33 8.75 0.92 -1.49
CA PHE A 33 7.73 1.07 -2.51
C PHE A 33 7.18 2.49 -2.47
N GLU A 34 7.16 3.15 -3.62
CA GLU A 34 6.59 4.49 -3.77
C GLU A 34 5.30 4.38 -4.58
N PHE A 35 4.18 4.71 -3.94
CA PHE A 35 2.86 4.75 -4.54
C PHE A 35 2.51 6.19 -4.90
N GLN A 36 2.31 6.43 -6.19
CA GLN A 36 1.98 7.74 -6.73
C GLN A 36 0.47 7.97 -6.64
N LEU A 37 0.06 9.19 -6.30
CA LEU A 37 -1.33 9.59 -6.13
C LEU A 37 -2.10 8.69 -5.16
N GLU A 38 -1.48 8.35 -4.04
CA GLU A 38 -2.07 7.58 -2.95
C GLU A 38 -1.83 8.27 -1.61
N ASP A 39 -2.65 7.93 -0.62
CA ASP A 39 -2.64 8.56 0.69
C ASP A 39 -2.62 7.53 1.85
N HIS A 40 -2.95 8.02 3.05
CA HIS A 40 -3.02 7.21 4.26
C HIS A 40 -4.01 6.04 4.16
N THR A 41 -5.01 6.11 3.28
CA THR A 41 -6.04 5.09 3.11
C THR A 41 -5.40 3.76 2.74
N ILE A 42 -4.61 3.75 1.66
CA ILE A 42 -3.88 2.55 1.22
C ILE A 42 -2.64 2.33 2.09
N GLY A 43 -1.89 3.38 2.42
CA GLY A 43 -0.65 3.26 3.19
C GLY A 43 -0.85 2.56 4.53
N ASN A 44 -1.86 2.98 5.30
CA ASN A 44 -2.14 2.38 6.60
C ASN A 44 -2.74 0.96 6.45
N LEU A 45 -3.60 0.74 5.47
CA LEU A 45 -4.19 -0.58 5.21
C LEU A 45 -3.09 -1.62 4.93
N LEU A 46 -2.19 -1.31 4.00
CA LEU A 46 -1.07 -2.19 3.64
C LEU A 46 -0.13 -2.41 4.80
N ARG A 47 0.26 -1.34 5.52
CA ARG A 47 1.10 -1.46 6.72
C ARG A 47 0.49 -2.44 7.73
N MET A 48 -0.78 -2.27 8.06
CA MET A 48 -1.45 -3.11 9.05
C MET A 48 -1.49 -4.57 8.61
N GLN A 49 -1.75 -4.83 7.33
CA GLN A 49 -1.77 -6.18 6.79
C GLN A 49 -0.36 -6.81 6.76
N LEU A 50 0.66 -6.06 6.34
CA LEU A 50 2.06 -6.49 6.33
C LEU A 50 2.54 -6.94 7.72
N LEU A 51 2.19 -6.18 8.77
CA LEU A 51 2.56 -6.51 10.14
C LEU A 51 1.88 -7.77 10.70
N ARG A 52 0.90 -8.36 10.00
CA ARG A 52 0.28 -9.63 10.40
C ARG A 52 1.10 -10.85 9.96
N TYR A 53 2.01 -10.67 9.02
CA TYR A 53 2.85 -11.73 8.50
C TYR A 53 4.09 -11.91 9.38
N PRO A 54 4.35 -13.11 9.93
CA PRO A 54 5.47 -13.35 10.85
C PRO A 54 6.85 -13.17 10.20
N GLN A 55 6.94 -13.32 8.87
CA GLN A 55 8.17 -13.13 8.09
C GLN A 55 8.55 -11.65 7.92
N VAL A 56 7.63 -10.72 8.20
CA VAL A 56 7.86 -9.27 8.09
C VAL A 56 8.41 -8.76 9.41
N LEU A 57 9.67 -8.34 9.40
CA LEU A 57 10.35 -7.79 10.58
C LEU A 57 10.00 -6.33 10.80
N PHE A 58 9.80 -5.59 9.71
CA PHE A 58 9.48 -4.17 9.75
C PHE A 58 8.57 -3.78 8.59
N ALA A 59 7.51 -3.02 8.89
CA ALA A 59 6.69 -2.35 7.90
C ALA A 59 6.26 -0.98 8.42
N ALA A 60 6.59 0.06 7.66
CA ALA A 60 6.17 1.42 7.95
C ALA A 60 5.82 2.14 6.65
N TYR A 61 4.91 3.11 6.75
CA TYR A 61 4.61 4.00 5.64
C TYR A 61 4.77 5.45 6.09
N GLN A 62 5.06 6.34 5.14
CA GLN A 62 5.14 7.77 5.36
C GLN A 62 4.65 8.55 4.15
N MET A 63 4.19 9.77 4.40
CA MET A 63 3.90 10.78 3.38
C MET A 63 5.03 11.82 3.50
N PRO A 64 5.96 11.91 2.52
CA PRO A 64 7.13 12.78 2.63
C PRO A 64 6.75 14.24 2.84
N HIS A 65 5.69 14.66 2.16
CA HIS A 65 5.17 16.02 2.22
C HIS A 65 3.66 16.03 2.00
N PRO A 66 2.86 16.81 2.77
CA PRO A 66 1.39 16.81 2.66
C PRO A 66 0.85 17.42 1.37
N LEU A 67 1.65 18.18 0.62
CA LEU A 67 1.26 18.71 -0.70
C LEU A 67 1.55 17.73 -1.85
N GLU A 68 2.21 16.61 -1.56
CA GLU A 68 2.51 15.57 -2.54
C GLU A 68 1.74 14.31 -2.17
N ASN A 69 0.91 13.83 -3.09
CA ASN A 69 0.19 12.57 -2.88
C ASN A 69 1.10 11.39 -3.20
N VAL A 70 2.14 11.19 -2.40
CA VAL A 70 3.07 10.06 -2.54
C VAL A 70 3.11 9.31 -1.22
N CYS A 71 2.71 8.04 -1.26
CA CYS A 71 2.81 7.15 -0.13
C CYS A 71 4.04 6.27 -0.28
N VAL A 72 4.98 6.37 0.66
CA VAL A 72 6.21 5.58 0.65
C VAL A 72 6.11 4.49 1.72
N ILE A 73 6.18 3.23 1.32
CA ILE A 73 6.11 2.07 2.20
C ILE A 73 7.48 1.39 2.23
N ARG A 74 8.05 1.22 3.43
CA ARG A 74 9.29 0.50 3.66
C ARG A 74 8.98 -0.83 4.33
N ILE A 75 9.52 -1.90 3.77
CA ILE A 75 9.31 -3.28 4.22
C ILE A 75 10.68 -3.94 4.41
N GLN A 76 10.83 -4.69 5.49
CA GLN A 76 11.98 -5.54 5.75
C GLN A 76 11.50 -6.95 6.12
N THR A 77 12.09 -7.97 5.52
CA THR A 77 11.80 -9.39 5.79
C THR A 77 13.00 -10.09 6.41
N ASP A 78 12.76 -11.27 6.96
CA ASP A 78 13.79 -12.17 7.50
C ASP A 78 14.63 -12.89 6.42
N GLY A 79 14.34 -12.65 5.13
CA GLY A 79 14.99 -13.29 3.98
C GLY A 79 14.39 -14.62 3.55
N SER A 80 13.40 -15.16 4.27
CA SER A 80 12.65 -16.35 3.85
C SER A 80 11.64 -16.05 2.73
N TYR A 81 11.34 -14.77 2.52
CA TYR A 81 10.26 -14.29 1.67
C TYR A 81 10.78 -13.29 0.65
N ALA A 82 10.42 -13.49 -0.62
CA ALA A 82 10.75 -12.55 -1.68
C ALA A 82 9.93 -11.27 -1.49
N ILE A 83 10.60 -10.12 -1.57
CA ILE A 83 9.98 -8.79 -1.44
C ILE A 83 8.89 -8.54 -2.51
N GLU A 84 8.89 -9.30 -3.60
CA GLU A 84 7.92 -9.26 -4.70
C GLU A 84 6.49 -9.69 -4.31
N ASP A 85 6.32 -10.26 -3.11
CA ASP A 85 5.04 -10.82 -2.64
C ASP A 85 3.97 -9.79 -2.23
N LEU A 86 4.13 -8.49 -2.53
CA LEU A 86 3.02 -7.53 -2.41
C LEU A 86 1.74 -8.01 -3.10
N LYS A 87 1.87 -8.81 -4.17
CA LYS A 87 0.73 -9.41 -4.87
C LYS A 87 -0.08 -10.34 -3.98
N SER A 88 0.55 -11.27 -3.26
CA SER A 88 -0.19 -12.19 -2.39
C SER A 88 -0.85 -11.47 -1.22
N ILE A 89 -0.27 -10.35 -0.77
CA ILE A 89 -0.87 -9.47 0.23
C ILE A 89 -2.12 -8.78 -0.33
N ALA A 90 -2.05 -8.28 -1.58
CA ALA A 90 -3.19 -7.69 -2.26
C ALA A 90 -4.33 -8.72 -2.43
N ASP A 91 -4.00 -9.94 -2.86
CA ASP A 91 -4.97 -11.03 -3.02
C ASP A 91 -5.64 -11.40 -1.68
N SER A 92 -4.86 -11.39 -0.60
CA SER A 92 -5.38 -11.64 0.76
C SER A 92 -6.36 -10.54 1.21
N LEU A 93 -6.06 -9.28 0.90
CA LEU A 93 -6.92 -8.14 1.22
C LEU A 93 -8.22 -8.18 0.41
N GLU A 94 -8.13 -8.49 -0.89
CA GLU A 94 -9.31 -8.64 -1.75
C GLU A 94 -10.24 -9.74 -1.21
N THR A 95 -9.67 -10.90 -0.87
CA THR A 95 -10.42 -12.01 -0.29
C THR A 95 -11.11 -11.61 1.02
N ALA A 96 -10.39 -10.90 1.91
CA ALA A 96 -10.94 -10.43 3.18
C ALA A 96 -12.08 -9.41 2.98
N PHE A 97 -11.93 -8.50 2.01
CA PHE A 97 -12.95 -7.52 1.67
C PHE A 97 -14.21 -8.19 1.12
N ASN A 98 -14.07 -9.08 0.14
CA ASN A 98 -15.19 -9.79 -0.48
C ASN A 98 -15.97 -10.61 0.56
N LYS A 99 -15.27 -11.30 1.46
CA LYS A 99 -15.90 -12.02 2.57
C LYS A 99 -16.70 -11.07 3.48
N GLY A 100 -16.10 -9.96 3.90
CA GLY A 100 -16.77 -8.97 4.75
C GLY A 100 -18.00 -8.35 4.07
N PHE A 101 -17.91 -8.12 2.76
CA PHE A 101 -19.01 -7.61 1.95
C PHE A 101 -20.17 -8.62 1.87
N GLU A 102 -19.91 -9.88 1.59
CA GLU A 102 -20.94 -10.93 1.57
C GLU A 102 -21.64 -11.08 2.93
N GLU A 103 -20.90 -11.06 4.02
CA GLU A 103 -21.47 -11.10 5.37
C GLU A 103 -22.37 -9.90 5.64
N HIS A 104 -21.98 -8.71 5.18
CA HIS A 104 -22.79 -7.50 5.31
C HIS A 104 -24.08 -7.60 4.50
N GLN A 105 -24.02 -8.08 3.25
CA GLN A 105 -25.20 -8.31 2.41
C GLN A 105 -26.17 -9.32 3.05
N LYS A 106 -25.66 -10.41 3.62
CA LYS A 106 -26.49 -11.39 4.35
C LYS A 106 -27.19 -10.78 5.56
N ARG A 107 -26.57 -9.82 6.25
CA ARG A 107 -27.20 -9.11 7.39
C ARG A 107 -28.31 -8.18 6.93
N ILE A 108 -28.09 -7.43 5.84
CA ILE A 108 -29.10 -6.56 5.25
C ILE A 108 -30.30 -7.38 4.77
N ALA A 109 -30.08 -8.49 4.08
CA ALA A 109 -31.15 -9.33 3.54
C ALA A 109 -32.01 -10.03 4.63
N LYS A 110 -31.54 -10.05 5.88
CA LYS A 110 -32.25 -10.64 7.02
C LYS A 110 -33.04 -9.59 7.83
N ALA A 111 -32.81 -8.30 7.60
CA ALA A 111 -33.53 -7.19 8.21
C ALA A 111 -34.76 -6.81 7.37
#